data_AF-A0A1H5V0P7-F1
#
_entry.id   AF-A0A1H5V0P7-F1
#
_cell.length_a   1.000
_cell.length_b   1.000
_cell.length_c   1.000
_cell.angle_alpha   90.00
_cell.angle_beta   90.00
_cell.angle_gamma   90.00
#
_symmetry.space_group_name_H-M   'P 1'
#
loop_
_entity.id
_entity.type
_entity.pdbx_description
1 polymer ?
#
loop_
_entity_poly.entity_id
_entity_poly.type
_entity_poly.pdbx_seq_one_letter_code
_entity_poly.pdbx_strand_id
1 'polypeptide(L)'
;MAEQKWAIPEENLKIAFGKLEIDTKYYPLFVEEATKALNEIAIGYDPEQDDIDGSLEIATDFMNIYVGQIEAGLSKVWAEAYANHHINEDMDDSAWEAFMAVSKSQGYEQAKKELDPFARFLDDDPSFVENYVYFFIYKWTIEDVKEFTRIKNSLIEKGKSEVYAREYALHHNSTPDDVFCHLFAFKFEECINKGIETDKAYTIAEAYEDCYDLHYPQDNDIEGKKFIDVYIQGFEYAIVNGINPPEKFAEEYRTAYYDKGEKPSYVAKGEYDDSISKLLADKM
;
A
#
# COMPACT_ATOMS: atom_id res chain seq x y z
N MET A 1 30.24 20.09 -21.67
CA MET A 1 30.87 19.25 -22.72
C MET A 1 29.72 18.57 -23.44
N ALA A 2 29.74 18.48 -24.78
CA ALA A 2 28.72 17.71 -25.48
C ALA A 2 28.96 16.23 -25.20
N GLU A 3 27.94 15.49 -24.75
CA GLU A 3 28.00 14.04 -24.66
C GLU A 3 28.20 13.47 -26.07
N GLN A 4 29.27 12.70 -26.24
CA GLN A 4 29.52 11.98 -27.47
C GLN A 4 28.48 10.87 -27.58
N LYS A 5 27.73 10.83 -28.70
CA LYS A 5 26.73 9.80 -28.96
C LYS A 5 27.26 8.77 -29.94
N TRP A 6 27.28 7.52 -29.52
CA TRP A 6 27.65 6.36 -30.31
C TRP A 6 26.48 5.84 -31.14
N ALA A 7 26.79 5.23 -32.28
CA ALA A 7 25.81 4.63 -33.18
C ALA A 7 26.23 3.22 -33.55
N ILE A 8 25.27 2.31 -33.60
CA ILE A 8 25.49 0.91 -33.97
C ILE A 8 25.48 0.80 -35.51
N PRO A 9 26.39 0.01 -36.12
CA PRO A 9 26.34 -0.29 -37.55
C PRO A 9 24.97 -0.83 -37.99
N GLU A 10 24.43 -0.30 -39.08
CA GLU A 10 23.08 -0.65 -39.59
C GLU A 10 22.93 -2.15 -39.89
N GLU A 11 24.01 -2.81 -40.32
CA GLU A 11 24.02 -4.25 -40.59
C GLU A 11 23.78 -5.06 -39.31
N ASN A 12 24.41 -4.68 -38.19
CA ASN A 12 24.24 -5.36 -36.91
C ASN A 12 22.80 -5.20 -36.40
N LEU A 13 22.23 -3.99 -36.51
CA LEU A 13 20.84 -3.70 -36.15
C LEU A 13 19.85 -4.56 -36.96
N LYS A 14 20.05 -4.68 -38.27
CA LYS A 14 19.18 -5.51 -39.13
C LYS A 14 19.28 -7.00 -38.82
N ILE A 15 20.50 -7.49 -38.56
CA ILE A 15 20.72 -8.91 -38.21
C ILE A 15 20.05 -9.23 -36.87
N ALA A 16 20.24 -8.38 -35.86
CA ALA A 16 19.64 -8.58 -34.54
C ALA A 16 18.11 -8.51 -34.60
N PHE A 17 17.56 -7.44 -35.19
CA PHE A 17 16.11 -7.29 -35.35
C PHE A 17 15.47 -8.42 -36.16
N GLY A 18 16.15 -8.88 -37.22
CA GLY A 18 15.68 -9.98 -38.07
C GLY A 18 15.50 -11.30 -37.31
N LYS A 19 16.18 -11.50 -36.18
CA LYS A 19 16.03 -12.69 -35.33
C LYS A 19 14.81 -12.64 -34.41
N LEU A 20 14.23 -11.45 -34.18
CA LEU A 20 13.09 -11.26 -33.27
C LEU A 20 11.77 -11.78 -33.88
N GLU A 21 11.70 -11.93 -35.19
CA GLU A 21 10.47 -12.33 -35.92
C GLU A 21 9.24 -11.43 -35.64
N ILE A 22 9.45 -10.19 -35.18
CA ILE A 22 8.40 -9.19 -34.90
C ILE A 22 8.16 -8.24 -36.11
N ASP A 23 6.99 -7.60 -36.13
CA ASP A 23 6.58 -6.70 -37.21
C ASP A 23 7.58 -5.54 -37.42
N THR A 24 7.98 -5.32 -38.68
CA THR A 24 8.91 -4.26 -39.11
C THR A 24 8.54 -2.85 -38.66
N LYS A 25 7.28 -2.58 -38.33
CA LYS A 25 6.84 -1.29 -37.78
C LYS A 25 7.56 -0.93 -36.46
N TYR A 26 8.07 -1.92 -35.73
CA TYR A 26 8.80 -1.73 -34.48
C TYR A 26 10.30 -1.48 -34.66
N TYR A 27 10.82 -1.63 -35.89
CA TYR A 27 12.25 -1.44 -36.16
C TYR A 27 12.81 -0.08 -35.70
N PRO A 28 12.12 1.06 -35.89
CA PRO A 28 12.63 2.35 -35.40
C PRO A 28 12.84 2.38 -33.88
N LEU A 29 11.96 1.75 -33.10
CA LEU A 29 12.06 1.68 -31.65
C LEU A 29 13.24 0.79 -31.22
N PHE A 30 13.42 -0.36 -31.88
CA PHE A 30 14.57 -1.22 -31.62
C PHE A 30 15.91 -0.47 -31.84
N VAL A 31 16.01 0.32 -32.90
CA VAL A 31 17.20 1.14 -33.16
C VAL A 31 17.43 2.18 -32.07
N GLU A 32 16.35 2.82 -31.61
CA GLU A 32 16.40 3.80 -30.52
C GLU A 32 16.91 3.18 -29.22
N GLU A 33 16.33 2.06 -28.78
CA GLU A 33 16.71 1.37 -27.54
C GLU A 33 18.12 0.79 -27.60
N ALA A 34 18.51 0.17 -28.72
CA ALA A 34 19.87 -0.35 -28.87
C ALA A 34 20.89 0.78 -28.82
N THR A 35 20.59 1.92 -29.46
CA THR A 35 21.45 3.10 -29.41
C THR A 35 21.53 3.67 -28.00
N LYS A 36 20.40 3.77 -27.29
CA LYS A 36 20.36 4.24 -25.90
C LYS A 36 21.21 3.35 -25.00
N ALA A 37 21.00 2.04 -25.03
CA ALA A 37 21.77 1.06 -24.26
C ALA A 37 23.28 1.15 -24.55
N LEU A 38 23.68 1.29 -25.82
CA LEU A 38 25.10 1.47 -26.18
C LEU A 38 25.70 2.73 -25.53
N ASN A 39 24.94 3.82 -25.52
CA ASN A 39 25.40 5.08 -24.92
C ASN A 39 25.45 5.03 -23.40
N GLU A 40 24.66 4.18 -22.75
CA GLU A 40 24.71 3.90 -21.31
C GLU A 40 25.87 2.97 -20.94
N ILE A 41 26.22 2.01 -21.80
CA ILE A 41 27.37 1.12 -21.62
C ILE A 41 28.69 1.87 -21.87
N ALA A 42 28.80 2.59 -23.00
CA ALA A 42 30.03 3.20 -23.48
C ALA A 42 30.27 4.63 -22.97
N ILE A 43 29.90 4.91 -21.71
CA ILE A 43 30.02 6.26 -21.13
C ILE A 43 31.51 6.64 -21.00
N GLY A 44 31.95 7.55 -21.88
CA GLY A 44 33.28 8.16 -21.81
C GLY A 44 34.41 7.37 -22.47
N TYR A 45 34.10 6.34 -23.25
CA TYR A 45 35.07 5.58 -24.05
C TYR A 45 34.49 5.14 -25.39
N ASP A 46 35.36 4.75 -26.32
CA ASP A 46 34.97 4.23 -27.63
C ASP A 46 34.43 2.80 -27.46
N PRO A 47 33.21 2.48 -27.93
CA PRO A 47 32.60 1.16 -27.73
C PRO A 47 33.37 0.07 -28.49
N GLU A 48 33.56 -1.06 -27.83
CA GLU A 48 34.08 -2.28 -28.42
C GLU A 48 32.94 -3.16 -28.97
N GLN A 49 33.28 -4.26 -29.65
CA GLN A 49 32.28 -5.17 -30.22
C GLN A 49 31.38 -5.77 -29.13
N ASP A 50 31.93 -6.07 -27.96
CA ASP A 50 31.17 -6.62 -26.83
C ASP A 50 30.12 -5.62 -26.31
N ASP A 51 30.42 -4.32 -26.32
CA ASP A 51 29.45 -3.27 -25.93
C ASP A 51 28.30 -3.17 -26.94
N ILE A 52 28.64 -3.29 -28.23
CA ILE A 52 27.64 -3.34 -29.31
C ILE A 52 26.75 -4.57 -29.13
N ASP A 53 27.34 -5.74 -28.91
CA ASP A 53 26.60 -6.98 -28.73
C ASP A 53 25.69 -6.93 -27.49
N GLY A 54 26.19 -6.41 -26.37
CA GLY A 54 25.41 -6.20 -25.13
C GLY A 54 24.26 -5.20 -25.32
N SER A 55 24.48 -4.11 -26.03
CA SER A 55 23.40 -3.14 -26.33
C SER A 55 22.27 -3.73 -27.19
N LEU A 56 22.62 -4.61 -28.13
CA LEU A 56 21.66 -5.32 -28.96
C LEU A 56 20.88 -6.37 -28.18
N GLU A 57 21.51 -7.03 -27.21
CA GLU A 57 20.84 -7.97 -26.30
C GLU A 57 19.80 -7.25 -25.43
N ILE A 58 20.16 -6.13 -24.80
CA ILE A 58 19.23 -5.29 -24.01
C ILE A 58 18.02 -4.86 -24.86
N ALA A 59 18.27 -4.35 -26.08
CA ALA A 59 17.19 -3.94 -26.97
C ALA A 59 16.33 -5.12 -27.45
N THR A 60 16.92 -6.30 -27.64
CA THR A 60 16.21 -7.52 -28.02
C THR A 60 15.24 -7.92 -26.91
N ASP A 61 15.70 -7.95 -25.67
CA ASP A 61 14.88 -8.29 -24.50
C ASP A 61 13.77 -7.26 -24.29
N PHE A 62 14.09 -5.97 -24.40
CA PHE A 62 13.10 -4.89 -24.38
C PHE A 62 11.99 -5.12 -25.41
N MET A 63 12.37 -5.37 -26.67
CA MET A 63 11.40 -5.48 -27.76
C MET A 63 10.50 -6.70 -27.61
N ASN A 64 11.05 -7.84 -27.15
CA ASN A 64 10.25 -9.05 -26.90
C ASN A 64 9.14 -8.78 -25.89
N ILE A 65 9.46 -8.06 -24.80
CA ILE A 65 8.49 -7.73 -23.76
C ILE A 65 7.52 -6.66 -24.26
N TYR A 66 8.04 -5.55 -24.77
CA TYR A 66 7.25 -4.42 -25.25
C TYR A 66 6.18 -4.84 -26.28
N VAL A 67 6.58 -5.62 -27.30
CA VAL A 67 5.65 -6.06 -28.35
C VAL A 67 4.60 -6.98 -27.77
N GLY A 68 4.99 -7.94 -26.92
CA GLY A 68 4.04 -8.82 -26.24
C GLY A 68 2.98 -8.04 -25.45
N GLN A 69 3.40 -6.99 -24.74
CA GLN A 69 2.49 -6.13 -23.97
C GLN A 69 1.55 -5.29 -24.84
N ILE A 70 2.05 -4.74 -25.95
CA ILE A 70 1.22 -4.03 -26.94
C ILE A 70 0.17 -4.96 -27.53
N GLU A 71 0.56 -6.18 -27.90
CA GLU A 71 -0.35 -7.17 -28.49
C GLU A 71 -1.39 -7.68 -27.48
N ALA A 72 -1.03 -7.70 -26.20
CA ALA A 72 -1.95 -7.98 -25.11
C ALA A 72 -2.88 -6.79 -24.74
N GLY A 73 -2.70 -5.63 -25.39
CA GLY A 73 -3.62 -4.50 -25.33
C GLY A 73 -3.20 -3.37 -24.40
N LEU A 74 -1.97 -3.38 -23.86
CA LEU A 74 -1.44 -2.22 -23.14
C LEU A 74 -1.16 -1.06 -24.09
N SER A 75 -1.29 0.17 -23.57
CA SER A 75 -0.86 1.35 -24.31
C SER A 75 0.67 1.39 -24.40
N LYS A 76 1.19 2.19 -25.35
CA LYS A 76 2.64 2.32 -25.56
C LYS A 76 3.40 2.70 -24.30
N VAL A 77 2.82 3.58 -23.48
CA VAL A 77 3.44 4.08 -22.26
C VAL A 77 3.56 2.97 -21.21
N TRP A 78 2.52 2.14 -21.06
CA TRP A 78 2.56 1.02 -20.11
C TRP A 78 3.41 -0.14 -20.60
N ALA A 79 3.39 -0.45 -21.90
CA ALA A 79 4.27 -1.46 -22.47
C ALA A 79 5.75 -1.09 -22.30
N GLU A 80 6.09 0.18 -22.45
CA GLU A 80 7.44 0.71 -22.20
C GLU A 80 7.83 0.61 -20.73
N ALA A 81 6.96 1.02 -19.79
CA ALA A 81 7.23 0.88 -18.36
C ALA A 81 7.41 -0.58 -17.93
N TYR A 82 6.59 -1.50 -18.46
CA TYR A 82 6.71 -2.92 -18.16
C TYR A 82 8.00 -3.53 -18.72
N ALA A 83 8.40 -3.15 -19.94
CA ALA A 83 9.67 -3.59 -20.52
C ALA A 83 10.89 -3.03 -19.77
N ASN A 84 10.87 -1.75 -19.41
CA ASN A 84 11.94 -1.12 -18.62
C ASN A 84 12.09 -1.75 -17.24
N HIS A 85 10.98 -2.13 -16.59
CA HIS A 85 11.03 -2.85 -15.33
C HIS A 85 11.86 -4.14 -15.43
N HIS A 86 11.58 -4.98 -16.43
CA HIS A 86 12.26 -6.28 -16.58
C HIS A 86 13.75 -6.16 -16.92
N ILE A 87 14.20 -4.98 -17.36
CA ILE A 87 15.60 -4.72 -17.72
C ILE A 87 16.36 -4.03 -16.58
N ASN A 88 15.74 -3.04 -15.93
CA ASN A 88 16.40 -2.15 -14.97
C ASN A 88 16.06 -2.48 -13.50
N GLU A 89 15.21 -3.48 -13.25
CA GLU A 89 14.76 -3.94 -11.92
C GLU A 89 13.99 -2.90 -11.08
N ASP A 90 13.71 -1.69 -11.59
CA ASP A 90 12.96 -0.65 -10.87
C ASP A 90 11.52 -0.52 -11.38
N MET A 91 10.64 -1.39 -10.86
CA MET A 91 9.26 -1.52 -11.31
C MET A 91 8.35 -0.37 -10.87
N ASP A 92 8.49 0.04 -9.62
CA ASP A 92 7.53 0.93 -8.97
C ASP A 92 7.66 2.35 -9.53
N ASP A 93 8.89 2.82 -9.75
CA ASP A 93 9.12 4.13 -10.37
C ASP A 93 8.70 4.13 -11.85
N SER A 94 9.03 3.07 -12.61
CA SER A 94 8.61 2.94 -14.02
C SER A 94 7.08 2.93 -14.16
N ALA A 95 6.38 2.19 -13.30
CA ALA A 95 4.91 2.16 -13.29
C ALA A 95 4.32 3.52 -12.90
N TRP A 96 4.90 4.18 -11.89
CA TRP A 96 4.47 5.50 -11.44
C TRP A 96 4.63 6.56 -12.55
N GLU A 97 5.76 6.57 -13.24
CA GLU A 97 6.03 7.47 -14.35
C GLU A 97 5.04 7.25 -15.51
N ALA A 98 4.75 6.01 -15.86
CA ALA A 98 3.74 5.68 -16.87
C ALA A 98 2.35 6.19 -16.46
N PHE A 99 1.93 5.91 -15.23
CA PHE A 99 0.65 6.40 -14.71
C PHE A 99 0.55 7.93 -14.77
N MET A 100 1.60 8.64 -14.38
CA MET A 100 1.66 10.10 -14.42
C MET A 100 1.65 10.64 -15.85
N ALA A 101 2.35 9.99 -16.79
CA ALA A 101 2.38 10.37 -18.20
C ALA A 101 0.99 10.22 -18.85
N VAL A 102 0.29 9.10 -18.61
CA VAL A 102 -1.09 8.89 -19.09
C VAL A 102 -2.04 9.86 -18.40
N SER A 103 -1.92 10.05 -17.09
CA SER A 103 -2.76 10.98 -16.33
C SER A 103 -2.66 12.41 -16.88
N LYS A 104 -1.45 12.85 -17.23
CA LYS A 104 -1.19 14.18 -17.78
C LYS A 104 -1.72 14.36 -19.21
N SER A 105 -1.62 13.31 -20.03
CA SER A 105 -1.95 13.39 -21.46
C SER A 105 -3.41 13.06 -21.79
N GLN A 106 -4.02 12.13 -21.03
CA GLN A 106 -5.34 11.56 -21.31
C GLN A 106 -6.31 11.65 -20.13
N GLY A 107 -5.82 12.03 -18.94
CA GLY A 107 -6.63 12.21 -17.73
C GLY A 107 -6.52 11.05 -16.74
N TYR A 108 -6.81 11.35 -15.48
CA TYR A 108 -6.66 10.43 -14.35
C TYR A 108 -7.48 9.13 -14.49
N GLU A 109 -8.74 9.24 -14.90
CA GLU A 109 -9.62 8.06 -15.07
C GLU A 109 -9.09 7.09 -16.15
N GLN A 110 -8.48 7.63 -17.21
CA GLN A 110 -7.88 6.81 -18.25
C GLN A 110 -6.61 6.12 -17.73
N ALA A 111 -5.77 6.81 -16.98
CA ALA A 111 -4.59 6.20 -16.35
C ALA A 111 -4.97 5.10 -15.36
N LYS A 112 -6.00 5.31 -14.55
CA LYS A 112 -6.53 4.28 -13.64
C LYS A 112 -7.11 3.08 -14.38
N LYS A 113 -7.77 3.30 -15.52
CA LYS A 113 -8.28 2.21 -16.37
C LYS A 113 -7.14 1.36 -16.95
N GLU A 114 -6.01 1.97 -17.30
CA GLU A 114 -4.84 1.27 -17.83
C GLU A 114 -4.00 0.60 -16.72
N LEU A 115 -4.19 0.97 -15.45
CA LEU A 115 -3.54 0.35 -14.30
C LEU A 115 -4.06 -1.07 -14.00
N ASP A 116 -5.34 -1.36 -14.18
CA ASP A 116 -5.92 -2.71 -13.97
C ASP A 116 -5.28 -3.80 -14.85
N PRO A 117 -5.17 -3.64 -16.18
CA PRO A 117 -4.50 -4.64 -17.01
C PRO A 117 -3.01 -4.75 -16.66
N PHE A 118 -2.33 -3.64 -16.34
CA PHE A 118 -0.94 -3.68 -15.86
C PHE A 118 -0.80 -4.53 -14.59
N ALA A 119 -1.66 -4.31 -13.59
CA ALA A 119 -1.66 -5.06 -12.34
C ALA A 119 -1.83 -6.57 -12.57
N ARG A 120 -2.68 -6.98 -13.52
CA ARG A 120 -2.87 -8.39 -13.89
C ARG A 120 -1.61 -9.04 -14.49
N PHE A 121 -0.75 -8.27 -15.15
CA PHE A 121 0.54 -8.80 -15.62
C PHE A 121 1.56 -9.00 -14.50
N LEU A 122 1.32 -8.45 -13.31
CA LEU A 122 2.18 -8.62 -12.15
C LEU A 122 1.76 -9.83 -11.31
N ASP A 123 0.46 -10.04 -11.15
CA ASP A 123 -0.12 -11.18 -10.45
C ASP A 123 -1.55 -11.43 -10.94
N ASP A 124 -1.90 -12.71 -11.13
CA ASP A 124 -3.23 -13.14 -11.56
C ASP A 124 -4.24 -13.20 -10.39
N ASP A 125 -3.81 -13.08 -9.13
CA ASP A 125 -4.71 -13.01 -7.96
C ASP A 125 -5.60 -11.75 -8.02
N PRO A 126 -6.93 -11.89 -8.14
CA PRO A 126 -7.85 -10.76 -8.16
C PRO A 126 -7.71 -9.86 -6.93
N SER A 127 -7.37 -10.43 -5.77
CA SER A 127 -7.16 -9.69 -4.52
C SER A 127 -5.93 -8.79 -4.61
N PHE A 128 -4.85 -9.31 -5.19
CA PHE A 128 -3.64 -8.51 -5.44
C PHE A 128 -3.97 -7.36 -6.41
N VAL A 129 -4.64 -7.65 -7.53
CA VAL A 129 -4.99 -6.64 -8.53
C VAL A 129 -5.82 -5.50 -7.91
N GLU A 130 -6.84 -5.84 -7.12
CA GLU A 130 -7.67 -4.86 -6.42
C GLU A 130 -6.85 -4.00 -5.45
N ASN A 131 -6.03 -4.65 -4.61
CA ASN A 131 -5.20 -3.96 -3.63
C ASN A 131 -4.12 -3.09 -4.30
N TYR A 132 -3.48 -3.57 -5.36
CA TYR A 132 -2.46 -2.84 -6.10
C TYR A 132 -3.04 -1.56 -6.68
N VAL A 133 -4.17 -1.65 -7.37
CA VAL A 133 -4.88 -0.48 -7.93
C VAL A 133 -5.26 0.52 -6.82
N TYR A 134 -5.68 0.04 -5.65
CA TYR A 134 -6.02 0.88 -4.51
C TYR A 134 -4.78 1.58 -3.92
N PHE A 135 -3.71 0.85 -3.67
CA PHE A 135 -2.51 1.34 -2.99
C PHE A 135 -1.53 2.08 -3.91
N PHE A 136 -1.69 1.97 -5.23
CA PHE A 136 -0.81 2.61 -6.21
C PHE A 136 -0.65 4.12 -5.99
N ILE A 137 -1.74 4.84 -5.69
CA ILE A 137 -1.69 6.29 -5.45
C ILE A 137 -0.97 6.67 -4.16
N TYR A 138 -0.85 5.72 -3.23
CA TYR A 138 -0.10 5.86 -1.98
C TYR A 138 1.36 5.43 -2.15
N LYS A 139 1.79 5.11 -3.38
CA LYS A 139 3.15 4.70 -3.73
C LYS A 139 3.64 3.49 -2.95
N TRP A 140 2.74 2.57 -2.63
CA TRP A 140 3.16 1.28 -2.10
C TRP A 140 3.90 0.51 -3.19
N THR A 141 4.98 -0.15 -2.81
CA THR A 141 5.71 -1.03 -3.72
C THR A 141 4.87 -2.26 -4.03
N ILE A 142 5.22 -2.94 -5.11
CA ILE A 142 4.59 -4.22 -5.45
C ILE A 142 4.78 -5.25 -4.32
N GLU A 143 5.93 -5.24 -3.64
CA GLU A 143 6.18 -6.14 -2.52
C GLU A 143 5.31 -5.80 -1.30
N ASP A 144 5.12 -4.51 -0.98
CA ASP A 144 4.20 -4.09 0.09
C ASP A 144 2.78 -4.60 -0.18
N VAL A 145 2.31 -4.49 -1.43
CA VAL A 145 0.97 -4.95 -1.82
C VAL A 145 0.86 -6.48 -1.79
N LYS A 146 1.91 -7.21 -2.18
CA LYS A 146 1.96 -8.67 -2.08
C LYS A 146 1.88 -9.10 -0.62
N GLU A 147 2.68 -8.50 0.25
CA GLU A 147 2.71 -8.81 1.68
C GLU A 147 1.37 -8.48 2.35
N PHE A 148 0.81 -7.31 2.05
CA PHE A 148 -0.54 -6.93 2.48
C PHE A 148 -1.59 -7.96 2.07
N THR A 149 -1.62 -8.32 0.78
CA THR A 149 -2.60 -9.26 0.24
C THR A 149 -2.46 -10.63 0.91
N ARG A 150 -1.22 -11.09 1.10
CA ARG A 150 -0.90 -12.36 1.78
C ARG A 150 -1.38 -12.38 3.23
N ILE A 151 -1.09 -11.34 4.01
CA ILE A 151 -1.51 -11.24 5.42
C ILE A 151 -3.02 -11.17 5.50
N LYS A 152 -3.66 -10.28 4.72
CA LYS A 152 -5.11 -10.09 4.70
C LYS A 152 -5.83 -11.41 4.40
N ASN A 153 -5.45 -12.08 3.31
CA ASN A 153 -6.07 -13.33 2.90
C ASN A 153 -5.87 -14.44 3.95
N SER A 154 -4.68 -14.54 4.56
CA SER A 154 -4.43 -15.52 5.63
C SER A 154 -5.32 -15.30 6.86
N LEU A 155 -5.61 -14.05 7.23
CA LEU A 155 -6.51 -13.75 8.36
C LEU A 155 -7.97 -14.10 8.03
N ILE A 156 -8.42 -13.81 6.81
CA ILE A 156 -9.74 -14.18 6.33
C ILE A 156 -9.91 -15.71 6.33
N GLU A 157 -8.91 -16.46 5.85
CA GLU A 157 -8.89 -17.92 5.90
C GLU A 157 -8.98 -18.48 7.33
N LYS A 158 -8.41 -17.75 8.31
CA LYS A 158 -8.51 -18.05 9.75
C LYS A 158 -9.84 -17.63 10.37
N GLY A 159 -10.79 -17.14 9.57
CA GLY A 159 -12.14 -16.76 10.01
C GLY A 159 -12.26 -15.34 10.57
N LYS A 160 -11.29 -14.46 10.33
CA LYS A 160 -11.44 -13.03 10.63
C LYS A 160 -12.30 -12.35 9.58
N SER A 161 -12.90 -11.21 9.92
CA SER A 161 -13.66 -10.41 8.97
C SER A 161 -12.73 -9.65 8.00
N GLU A 162 -13.30 -9.16 6.89
CA GLU A 162 -12.59 -8.28 5.96
C GLU A 162 -12.08 -7.01 6.64
N VAL A 163 -12.89 -6.39 7.50
CA VAL A 163 -12.51 -5.14 8.22
C VAL A 163 -11.30 -5.40 9.11
N TYR A 164 -11.37 -6.45 9.93
CA TYR A 164 -10.28 -6.83 10.81
C TYR A 164 -9.00 -7.15 10.01
N ALA A 165 -9.12 -8.02 8.99
CA ALA A 165 -7.97 -8.48 8.22
C ALA A 165 -7.28 -7.35 7.45
N ARG A 166 -8.08 -6.42 6.90
CA ARG A 166 -7.58 -5.24 6.19
C ARG A 166 -6.80 -4.31 7.10
N GLU A 167 -7.39 -3.89 8.22
CA GLU A 167 -6.72 -2.95 9.13
C GLU A 167 -5.49 -3.59 9.77
N TYR A 168 -5.55 -4.89 10.14
CA TYR A 168 -4.36 -5.60 10.60
C TYR A 168 -3.23 -5.57 9.56
N ALA A 169 -3.53 -5.91 8.31
CA ALA A 169 -2.52 -5.96 7.25
C ALA A 169 -1.96 -4.57 6.91
N LEU A 170 -2.78 -3.52 7.00
CA LEU A 170 -2.33 -2.13 6.84
C LEU A 170 -1.29 -1.77 7.89
N HIS A 171 -1.62 -1.99 9.16
CA HIS A 171 -0.75 -1.63 10.28
C HIS A 171 0.50 -2.50 10.33
N HIS A 172 0.41 -3.78 9.99
CA HIS A 172 1.57 -4.67 9.96
C HIS A 172 2.62 -4.23 8.93
N ASN A 173 2.18 -3.68 7.78
CA ASN A 173 3.12 -3.14 6.79
C ASN A 173 3.83 -1.86 7.28
N SER A 174 3.17 -1.03 8.10
CA SER A 174 3.79 0.18 8.67
C SER A 174 4.59 -0.06 9.94
N THR A 175 4.16 -1.02 10.76
CA THR A 175 4.70 -1.30 12.10
C THR A 175 4.44 -2.78 12.40
N PRO A 176 5.42 -3.68 12.14
CA PRO A 176 5.25 -5.12 12.26
C PRO A 176 5.32 -5.59 13.73
N ASP A 177 4.53 -4.96 14.60
CA ASP A 177 4.24 -5.43 15.94
C ASP A 177 2.88 -6.14 15.92
N ASP A 178 2.91 -7.46 16.08
CA ASP A 178 1.72 -8.31 16.02
C ASP A 178 0.68 -7.96 17.10
N VAL A 179 1.12 -7.53 18.28
CA VAL A 179 0.22 -7.17 19.39
C VAL A 179 -0.48 -5.86 19.05
N PHE A 180 0.28 -4.87 18.62
CA PHE A 180 -0.22 -3.59 18.12
C PHE A 180 -1.29 -3.80 17.04
N CYS A 181 -0.94 -4.56 15.99
CA CYS A 181 -1.83 -4.80 14.87
C CYS A 181 -3.12 -5.51 15.30
N HIS A 182 -3.03 -6.46 16.24
CA HIS A 182 -4.20 -7.16 16.76
C HIS A 182 -5.14 -6.23 17.52
N LEU A 183 -4.61 -5.40 18.42
CA LEU A 183 -5.38 -4.51 19.29
C LEU A 183 -6.08 -3.44 18.47
N PHE A 184 -5.33 -2.81 17.55
CA PHE A 184 -5.87 -1.81 16.64
C PHE A 184 -7.01 -2.39 15.80
N ALA A 185 -6.75 -3.46 15.06
CA ALA A 185 -7.73 -4.06 14.15
C ALA A 185 -8.99 -4.55 14.89
N PHE A 186 -8.81 -5.09 16.09
CA PHE A 186 -9.92 -5.50 16.96
C PHE A 186 -10.81 -4.31 17.36
N LYS A 187 -10.20 -3.25 17.90
CA LYS A 187 -10.99 -2.11 18.38
C LYS A 187 -11.63 -1.34 17.22
N PHE A 188 -10.92 -1.19 16.11
CA PHE A 188 -11.46 -0.57 14.92
C PHE A 188 -12.70 -1.31 14.41
N GLU A 189 -12.62 -2.64 14.24
CA GLU A 189 -13.77 -3.46 13.85
C GLU A 189 -14.95 -3.32 14.83
N GLU A 190 -14.69 -3.31 16.15
CA GLU A 190 -15.73 -3.10 17.16
C GLU A 190 -16.45 -1.76 16.96
N CYS A 191 -15.70 -0.68 16.71
CA CYS A 191 -16.26 0.64 16.44
C CYS A 191 -17.10 0.67 15.16
N ILE A 192 -16.61 0.07 14.06
CA ILE A 192 -17.36 -0.02 12.81
C ILE A 192 -18.66 -0.82 13.00
N ASN A 193 -18.63 -1.92 13.75
CA ASN A 193 -19.81 -2.72 14.05
C ASN A 193 -20.85 -1.97 14.91
N LYS A 194 -20.41 -0.95 15.68
CA LYS A 194 -21.30 -0.02 16.41
C LYS A 194 -21.84 1.11 15.54
N GLY A 195 -21.44 1.21 14.27
CA GLY A 195 -21.84 2.28 13.36
C GLY A 195 -21.09 3.60 13.58
N ILE A 196 -19.92 3.56 14.22
CA ILE A 196 -19.05 4.72 14.39
C ILE A 196 -18.39 5.04 13.04
N GLU A 197 -18.30 6.34 12.71
CA GLU A 197 -17.65 6.82 11.51
C GLU A 197 -16.15 6.43 11.47
N THR A 198 -15.62 6.14 10.29
CA THR A 198 -14.28 5.58 10.08
C THR A 198 -13.16 6.41 10.71
N ASP A 199 -13.22 7.74 10.58
CA ASP A 199 -12.24 8.66 11.15
C ASP A 199 -12.22 8.60 12.69
N LYS A 200 -13.40 8.56 13.32
CA LYS A 200 -13.54 8.40 14.77
C LYS A 200 -13.12 7.01 15.23
N ALA A 201 -13.48 5.96 14.49
CA ALA A 201 -13.10 4.58 14.78
C ALA A 201 -11.57 4.44 14.79
N TYR A 202 -10.89 5.10 13.84
CA TYR A 202 -9.43 5.17 13.78
C TYR A 202 -8.84 5.81 15.04
N THR A 203 -9.29 7.01 15.43
CA THR A 203 -8.81 7.69 16.65
C THR A 203 -9.06 6.87 17.93
N ILE A 204 -10.19 6.16 18.03
CA ILE A 204 -10.49 5.30 19.18
C ILE A 204 -9.59 4.05 19.20
N ALA A 205 -9.29 3.48 18.04
CA ALA A 205 -8.41 2.32 17.92
C ALA A 205 -6.95 2.65 18.28
N GLU A 206 -6.45 3.82 17.84
CA GLU A 206 -5.13 4.33 18.28
C GLU A 206 -5.08 4.51 19.80
N ALA A 207 -6.06 5.20 20.38
CA ALA A 207 -6.10 5.41 21.82
C ALA A 207 -6.17 4.09 22.62
N TYR A 208 -6.89 3.08 22.10
CA TYR A 208 -7.00 1.76 22.73
C TYR A 208 -5.67 1.03 22.76
N GLU A 209 -4.93 1.07 21.67
CA GLU A 209 -3.60 0.48 21.56
C GLU A 209 -2.59 1.21 22.46
N ASP A 210 -2.52 2.55 22.39
CA ASP A 210 -1.64 3.37 23.25
C ASP A 210 -1.87 3.07 24.74
N CYS A 211 -3.14 2.98 25.14
CA CYS A 211 -3.50 2.63 26.53
C CYS A 211 -3.04 1.23 26.91
N TYR A 212 -3.04 0.30 25.96
CA TYR A 212 -2.59 -1.06 26.19
C TYR A 212 -1.07 -1.12 26.34
N ASP A 213 -0.29 -0.43 25.49
CA ASP A 213 1.17 -0.39 25.60
C ASP A 213 1.63 0.23 26.94
N LEU A 214 1.01 1.34 27.34
CA LEU A 214 1.35 2.05 28.59
C LEU A 214 0.99 1.27 29.87
N HIS A 215 -0.06 0.45 29.84
CA HIS A 215 -0.64 -0.15 31.05
C HIS A 215 -0.63 -1.68 31.09
N TYR A 216 -0.16 -2.35 30.04
CA TYR A 216 -0.07 -3.81 29.99
C TYR A 216 1.37 -4.38 30.00
N PRO A 217 2.31 -3.93 30.86
CA PRO A 217 3.58 -4.64 31.01
C PRO A 217 3.43 -5.86 31.95
N GLN A 218 3.53 -7.04 31.35
CA GLN A 218 4.16 -8.28 31.86
C GLN A 218 3.50 -9.23 32.86
N ASP A 219 2.34 -8.93 33.46
CA ASP A 219 1.57 -9.97 34.14
C ASP A 219 0.10 -9.78 33.76
N ASN A 220 -0.64 -10.87 33.53
CA ASN A 220 -2.07 -10.88 33.18
C ASN A 220 -2.94 -10.31 34.32
N ASP A 221 -2.75 -9.04 34.63
CA ASP A 221 -3.42 -8.34 35.70
C ASP A 221 -4.80 -7.92 35.20
N ILE A 222 -5.81 -8.64 35.70
CA ILE A 222 -7.23 -8.36 35.50
C ILE A 222 -7.52 -6.87 35.79
N GLU A 223 -6.75 -6.27 36.68
CA GLU A 223 -6.87 -4.88 37.10
C GLU A 223 -6.47 -3.89 35.98
N GLY A 224 -5.35 -4.16 35.28
CA GLY A 224 -4.89 -3.36 34.13
C GLY A 224 -5.85 -3.42 32.94
N LYS A 225 -6.40 -4.60 32.63
CA LYS A 225 -7.42 -4.73 31.57
C LYS A 225 -8.67 -3.90 31.89
N LYS A 226 -9.14 -3.95 33.13
CA LYS A 226 -10.32 -3.19 33.55
C LYS A 226 -10.08 -1.68 33.52
N PHE A 227 -8.86 -1.23 33.81
CA PHE A 227 -8.46 0.17 33.64
C PHE A 227 -8.66 0.61 32.19
N ILE A 228 -8.09 -0.14 31.23
CA ILE A 228 -8.12 0.18 29.80
C ILE A 228 -9.56 0.20 29.30
N ASP A 229 -10.36 -0.83 29.63
CA ASP A 229 -11.76 -0.93 29.17
C ASP A 229 -12.61 0.29 29.61
N VAL A 230 -12.45 0.75 30.85
CA VAL A 230 -13.22 1.89 31.38
C VAL A 230 -12.73 3.21 30.79
N TYR A 231 -11.41 3.42 30.69
CA TYR A 231 -10.86 4.62 30.08
C TYR A 231 -11.33 4.76 28.63
N ILE A 232 -11.25 3.68 27.85
CA ILE A 232 -11.60 3.69 26.43
C ILE A 232 -13.10 3.86 26.20
N GLN A 233 -13.97 3.39 27.12
CA GLN A 233 -15.39 3.75 27.10
C GLN A 233 -15.60 5.27 27.32
N GLY A 234 -14.89 5.87 28.27
CA GLY A 234 -14.95 7.32 28.46
C GLY A 234 -14.49 8.07 27.20
N PHE A 235 -13.38 7.61 26.60
CA PHE A 235 -12.81 8.20 25.39
C PHE A 235 -13.74 8.07 24.18
N GLU A 236 -14.27 6.87 23.91
CA GLU A 236 -15.24 6.58 22.83
C GLU A 236 -16.46 7.51 22.95
N TYR A 237 -16.95 7.75 24.17
CA TYR A 237 -18.09 8.65 24.40
C TYR A 237 -17.75 10.09 24.04
N ALA A 238 -16.59 10.56 24.49
CA ALA A 238 -16.14 11.91 24.23
C ALA A 238 -15.99 12.17 22.73
N ILE A 239 -15.39 11.23 22.00
CA ILE A 239 -15.22 11.31 20.53
C ILE A 239 -16.57 11.33 19.82
N VAL A 240 -17.48 10.42 20.16
CA VAL A 240 -18.80 10.33 19.51
C VAL A 240 -19.65 11.59 19.77
N ASN A 241 -19.52 12.21 20.95
CA ASN A 241 -20.31 13.38 21.34
C ASN A 241 -19.57 14.72 21.16
N GLY A 242 -18.37 14.73 20.59
CA GLY A 242 -17.60 15.96 20.33
C GLY A 242 -17.12 16.70 21.59
N ILE A 243 -16.85 15.97 22.68
CA ILE A 243 -16.31 16.54 23.93
C ILE A 243 -14.80 16.72 23.80
N ASN A 244 -14.30 17.90 24.20
CA ASN A 244 -12.89 18.27 24.05
C ASN A 244 -12.31 18.80 25.38
N PRO A 245 -11.15 18.29 25.88
CA PRO A 245 -10.35 17.20 25.33
C PRO A 245 -10.86 15.81 25.74
N PRO A 246 -10.89 14.83 24.80
CA PRO A 246 -11.46 13.51 25.06
C PRO A 246 -10.67 12.72 26.12
N GLU A 247 -9.36 12.91 26.21
CA GLU A 247 -8.48 12.28 27.20
C GLU A 247 -8.86 12.71 28.62
N LYS A 248 -9.14 14.01 28.80
CA LYS A 248 -9.56 14.54 30.10
C LYS A 248 -10.91 13.99 30.52
N PHE A 249 -11.86 13.90 29.60
CA PHE A 249 -13.15 13.27 29.88
C PHE A 249 -12.97 11.80 30.24
N ALA A 250 -12.13 11.06 29.49
CA ALA A 250 -11.84 9.66 29.75
C ALA A 250 -11.23 9.44 31.15
N GLU A 251 -10.31 10.30 31.59
CA GLU A 251 -9.76 10.25 32.96
C GLU A 251 -10.80 10.56 34.04
N GLU A 252 -11.66 11.57 33.82
CA GLU A 252 -12.73 11.90 34.77
C GLU A 252 -13.77 10.77 34.86
N TYR A 253 -14.13 10.20 33.70
CA TYR A 253 -14.99 9.03 33.59
C TYR A 253 -14.37 7.85 34.33
N ARG A 254 -13.12 7.51 34.04
CA ARG A 254 -12.37 6.45 34.73
C ARG A 254 -12.34 6.67 36.23
N THR A 255 -12.00 7.87 36.70
CA THR A 255 -11.95 8.19 38.14
C THR A 255 -13.30 7.99 38.81
N ALA A 256 -14.41 8.35 38.13
CA ALA A 256 -15.75 8.15 38.64
C ALA A 256 -16.10 6.66 38.83
N TYR A 257 -15.70 5.80 37.89
CA TYR A 257 -16.01 4.36 37.91
C TYR A 257 -15.02 3.48 38.67
N TYR A 258 -13.74 3.86 38.65
CA TYR A 258 -12.64 3.03 39.10
C TYR A 258 -12.24 3.36 40.55
N ASP A 259 -11.99 4.65 40.83
CA ASP A 259 -11.38 5.08 42.09
C ASP A 259 -12.41 5.29 43.23
N LYS A 260 -13.71 5.45 42.90
CA LYS A 260 -14.77 5.70 43.90
C LYS A 260 -15.52 4.46 44.39
N GLY A 261 -15.15 3.26 43.93
CA GLY A 261 -15.71 2.00 44.45
C GLY A 261 -17.20 1.77 44.16
N GLU A 262 -17.84 2.61 43.35
CA GLU A 262 -19.14 2.31 42.76
C GLU A 262 -18.91 1.19 41.75
N LYS A 263 -19.02 -0.07 42.18
CA LYS A 263 -19.10 -1.21 41.24
C LYS A 263 -20.46 -1.14 40.56
N PRO A 264 -20.57 -0.71 39.29
CA PRO A 264 -21.81 -0.92 38.59
C PRO A 264 -21.81 -2.39 38.19
N SER A 265 -22.91 -3.09 38.41
CA SER A 265 -23.12 -4.46 37.89
C SER A 265 -23.02 -4.55 36.34
N TYR A 266 -22.84 -3.41 35.67
CA TYR A 266 -22.86 -3.20 34.23
C TYR A 266 -21.47 -3.27 33.56
N VAL A 267 -20.37 -3.02 34.29
CA VAL A 267 -19.00 -3.12 33.74
C VAL A 267 -18.63 -4.57 33.37
N ALA A 268 -19.28 -5.55 34.02
CA ALA A 268 -19.15 -6.96 33.67
C ALA A 268 -19.87 -7.37 32.37
N LYS A 269 -20.65 -6.46 31.76
CA LYS A 269 -21.42 -6.68 30.53
C LYS A 269 -21.05 -5.76 29.36
N GLY A 270 -20.13 -4.82 29.56
CA GLY A 270 -19.78 -3.84 28.51
C GLY A 270 -20.92 -2.87 28.17
N GLU A 271 -21.85 -2.63 29.10
CA GLU A 271 -22.97 -1.71 28.89
C GLU A 271 -22.57 -0.28 29.30
N TYR A 272 -22.80 0.68 28.38
CA TYR A 272 -22.61 2.11 28.58
C TYR A 272 -23.57 2.67 29.63
N ASP A 273 -23.09 3.48 30.57
CA ASP A 273 -23.97 4.24 31.47
C ASP A 273 -23.97 5.73 31.08
N ASP A 274 -24.95 6.03 30.24
CA ASP A 274 -25.30 7.35 29.74
C ASP A 274 -25.51 8.40 30.84
N SER A 275 -25.88 8.00 32.06
CA SER A 275 -26.25 8.95 33.11
C SER A 275 -25.02 9.66 33.69
N ILE A 276 -23.94 8.93 33.92
CA ILE A 276 -22.66 9.50 34.36
C ILE A 276 -22.00 10.25 33.20
N SER A 277 -22.04 9.70 31.98
CA SER A 277 -21.46 10.35 30.81
C SER A 277 -22.10 11.71 30.53
N LYS A 278 -23.43 11.82 30.63
CA LYS A 278 -24.14 13.11 30.51
C LYS A 278 -23.77 14.08 31.65
N LEU A 279 -23.71 13.58 32.89
CA LEU A 279 -23.38 14.41 34.04
C LEU A 279 -21.96 14.97 34.00
N LEU A 280 -21.00 14.23 33.45
CA LEU A 280 -19.63 14.71 33.21
C LEU A 280 -19.57 15.64 32.01
N ALA A 281 -20.27 15.32 30.91
CA ALA A 281 -20.33 16.17 29.73
C ALA A 281 -20.90 17.56 30.04
N ASP A 282 -21.94 17.64 30.88
CA ASP A 282 -22.55 18.90 31.31
C ASP A 282 -21.60 19.80 32.16
N LYS A 283 -20.48 19.25 32.66
CA LYS A 283 -19.50 19.98 33.49
C LYS A 283 -18.30 20.49 32.69
N MET A 284 -18.11 20.04 31.45
CA MET A 284 -16.97 20.38 30.59
C MET A 284 -17.36 21.41 29.54
#